data_AF-A0A847LKE8-F1
#
_entry.id   AF-A0A847LKE8-F1
#
_cell.length_a   1.000
_cell.length_b   1.000
_cell.length_c   1.000
_cell.angle_alpha   90.00
_cell.angle_beta   90.00
_cell.angle_gamma   90.00
#
_symmetry.space_group_name_H-M   'P 1'
#
loop_
_entity.id
_entity.type
_entity.pdbx_description
1 polymer ?
#
loop_
_entity_poly.entity_id
_entity_poly.type
_entity_poly.pdbx_seq_one_letter_code
_entity_poly.pdbx_strand_id
1 'polypeptide(L)'
;MPRKHLSLLLAVAFAILPLAALADGDSRLATPAEREYGLKILGQLDRSLPAIPEGWTTTDRTTVTAWERLSTGVGKDPLGVEFRLEALDAEKIAEAEQKGSKIVEEVALARGDEQKRTADAVQKSLDALTKKMEEAIAKGDTAAMERLAKEAEAAAAPAQSLGDSMNKELKEKMQAVKARDARLQAFLRVNAWDTPVAGFTAEGPVAGHPAFWQENPPDHEGDYEGEWLVFAGAWKGIDQDGTPTMTPAWNLALPHTTAQNLLVRVRGDKTRARAFLEAMQWEGLDGLFPGR
;
A
#
# COMPACT_ATOMS: atom_id res chain seq x y z
N MET A 1 2.44 13.06 -66.65
CA MET A 1 2.83 11.66 -66.98
C MET A 1 3.93 11.23 -66.01
N PRO A 2 3.94 9.96 -65.56
CA PRO A 2 3.38 9.62 -64.25
C PRO A 2 4.36 9.00 -63.25
N ARG A 3 4.15 9.41 -62.00
CA ARG A 3 4.30 8.64 -60.75
C ARG A 3 3.91 7.17 -60.92
N LYS A 4 4.79 6.27 -60.48
CA LYS A 4 4.64 4.85 -60.10
C LYS A 4 6.10 4.39 -60.02
N HIS A 5 6.76 4.31 -58.87
CA HIS A 5 7.06 3.02 -58.25
C HIS A 5 7.56 3.17 -56.80
N LEU A 6 7.56 4.39 -56.24
CA LEU A 6 8.07 4.63 -54.89
C LEU A 6 6.94 4.61 -53.83
N SER A 7 6.03 3.64 -53.94
CA SER A 7 4.91 3.48 -53.01
C SER A 7 4.71 2.04 -52.54
N LEU A 8 5.65 1.13 -52.82
CA LEU A 8 5.51 -0.29 -52.45
C LEU A 8 6.53 -0.80 -51.41
N LEU A 9 7.42 0.07 -50.91
CA LEU A 9 8.39 -0.29 -49.86
C LEU A 9 8.10 0.36 -48.50
N LEU A 10 7.05 1.17 -48.41
CA LEU A 10 6.58 1.81 -47.17
C LEU A 10 5.23 1.27 -46.67
N ALA A 11 4.79 0.11 -47.19
CA ALA A 11 3.55 -0.56 -46.79
C ALA A 11 3.78 -1.87 -46.02
N VAL A 12 5.04 -2.27 -45.78
CA VAL A 12 5.39 -3.49 -45.03
C VAL A 12 5.94 -3.20 -43.63
N ALA A 13 6.34 -1.95 -43.35
CA ALA A 13 6.82 -1.55 -42.01
C ALA A 13 5.69 -1.14 -41.04
N PHE A 14 4.43 -1.21 -41.45
CA PHE A 14 3.26 -0.88 -40.64
C PHE A 14 2.23 -2.02 -40.62
N ALA A 15 2.69 -3.27 -40.74
CA ALA A 15 1.98 -4.39 -40.12
C ALA A 15 2.19 -4.27 -38.60
N ILE A 16 1.43 -3.35 -38.02
CA ILE A 16 1.16 -3.25 -36.60
C ILE A 16 0.68 -4.64 -36.18
N LEU A 17 1.59 -5.47 -35.67
CA LEU A 17 1.22 -6.53 -34.76
C LEU A 17 0.70 -5.79 -33.53
N PRO A 18 -0.58 -5.91 -33.15
CA PRO A 18 -0.87 -5.85 -31.75
C PRO A 18 -0.23 -7.11 -31.19
N LEU A 19 1.05 -7.02 -30.81
CA LEU A 19 1.44 -7.63 -29.56
C LEU A 19 0.59 -6.90 -28.52
N ALA A 20 -0.67 -7.31 -28.41
CA ALA A 20 -1.36 -7.25 -27.16
C ALA A 20 -0.38 -7.91 -26.23
N ALA A 21 0.30 -7.08 -25.44
CA ALA A 21 1.05 -7.53 -24.30
C ALA A 21 0.03 -8.34 -23.49
N LEU A 22 0.02 -9.65 -23.70
CA LEU A 22 -0.61 -10.63 -22.84
C LEU A 22 0.23 -10.62 -21.56
N ALA A 23 0.14 -9.51 -20.84
CA ALA A 23 0.64 -9.38 -19.48
C ALA A 23 -0.21 -10.23 -18.52
N ASP A 24 -1.38 -10.69 -18.99
CA ASP A 24 -2.20 -11.70 -18.35
C ASP A 24 -1.58 -13.06 -18.69
N GLY A 25 -0.71 -13.54 -17.80
CA GLY A 25 -0.05 -14.85 -17.95
C GLY A 25 -1.04 -16.00 -18.23
N ASP A 26 -0.51 -17.10 -18.75
CA ASP A 26 -1.33 -18.27 -19.12
C ASP A 26 -2.28 -18.70 -18.00
N SER A 27 -3.55 -18.93 -18.35
CA SER A 27 -4.61 -19.36 -17.43
C SER A 27 -5.39 -20.55 -17.97
N ARG A 28 -5.94 -21.37 -17.07
CA ARG A 28 -6.83 -22.50 -17.37
C ARG A 28 -8.15 -22.37 -16.64
N LEU A 29 -9.15 -23.13 -17.07
CA LEU A 29 -10.39 -23.28 -16.30
C LEU A 29 -10.09 -23.91 -14.94
N ALA A 30 -10.75 -23.40 -13.90
CA ALA A 30 -10.73 -24.03 -12.59
C ALA A 30 -11.45 -25.39 -12.64
N THR A 31 -10.87 -26.40 -12.01
CA THR A 31 -11.50 -27.71 -11.88
C THR A 31 -12.71 -27.65 -10.94
N PRO A 32 -13.64 -28.61 -10.99
CA PRO A 32 -14.76 -28.65 -10.06
C PRO A 32 -14.33 -28.59 -8.58
N ALA A 33 -13.28 -29.32 -8.20
CA ALA A 33 -12.76 -29.34 -6.84
C ALA A 33 -12.19 -27.98 -6.40
N GLU A 34 -11.49 -27.28 -7.29
CA GLU A 34 -10.94 -25.94 -7.00
C GLU A 34 -12.04 -24.89 -6.83
N ARG A 35 -13.11 -24.98 -7.63
CA ARG A 35 -14.27 -24.10 -7.50
C ARG A 35 -15.00 -24.30 -6.18
N GLU A 36 -15.24 -25.55 -5.84
CA GLU A 36 -15.87 -25.92 -4.56
C GLU A 36 -14.99 -25.48 -3.38
N TYR A 37 -13.68 -25.73 -3.46
CA TYR A 37 -12.72 -25.28 -2.46
C TYR A 37 -12.76 -23.77 -2.29
N GLY A 38 -12.60 -22.99 -3.36
CA GLY A 38 -12.60 -21.53 -3.30
C GLY A 38 -13.89 -20.97 -2.70
N LEU A 39 -15.05 -21.50 -3.13
CA LEU A 39 -16.35 -21.07 -2.62
C LEU A 39 -16.53 -21.41 -1.13
N LYS A 40 -16.15 -22.63 -0.73
CA LYS A 40 -16.21 -23.07 0.67
C LYS A 40 -15.33 -22.18 1.56
N ILE A 41 -14.08 -21.94 1.17
CA ILE A 41 -13.15 -21.14 1.95
C ILE A 41 -13.64 -19.69 2.03
N LEU A 42 -13.95 -19.04 0.90
CA LEU A 42 -14.44 -17.66 0.89
C LEU A 42 -15.70 -17.49 1.76
N GLY A 43 -16.66 -18.40 1.65
CA GLY A 43 -17.87 -18.37 2.47
C GLY A 43 -17.61 -18.60 3.96
N GLN A 44 -16.59 -19.39 4.32
CA GLN A 44 -16.20 -19.53 5.72
C GLN A 44 -15.49 -18.28 6.24
N LEU A 45 -14.56 -17.71 5.48
CA LEU A 45 -13.86 -16.47 5.84
C LEU A 45 -14.87 -15.33 6.05
N ASP A 46 -15.80 -15.16 5.11
CA ASP A 46 -16.85 -14.13 5.14
C ASP A 46 -17.73 -14.22 6.38
N ARG A 47 -18.22 -15.42 6.71
CA ARG A 47 -19.09 -15.66 7.89
C ARG A 47 -18.35 -15.55 9.22
N SER A 48 -17.03 -15.70 9.21
CA SER A 48 -16.22 -15.65 10.44
C SER A 48 -15.88 -14.23 10.87
N LEU A 49 -16.12 -13.23 10.02
CA LEU A 49 -15.91 -11.83 10.37
C LEU A 49 -17.05 -11.31 11.25
N PRO A 50 -16.76 -10.52 12.29
CA PRO A 50 -17.78 -9.83 13.05
C PRO A 50 -18.42 -8.71 12.22
N ALA A 51 -19.50 -8.14 12.74
CA ALA A 51 -20.05 -6.91 12.20
C ALA A 51 -19.01 -5.77 12.26
N ILE A 52 -19.04 -4.88 11.28
CA ILE A 52 -18.25 -3.65 11.32
C ILE A 52 -18.80 -2.73 12.43
N PRO A 53 -18.00 -1.77 12.92
CA PRO A 53 -18.47 -0.81 13.93
C PRO A 53 -19.74 -0.08 13.47
N GLU A 54 -20.59 0.26 14.44
CA GLU A 54 -21.81 1.03 14.17
C GLU A 54 -21.46 2.40 13.54
N GLY A 55 -22.25 2.81 12.53
CA GLY A 55 -22.04 4.05 11.78
C GLY A 55 -20.97 3.96 10.68
N TRP A 56 -20.20 2.87 10.62
CA TRP A 56 -19.18 2.70 9.57
C TRP A 56 -19.78 2.11 8.30
N THR A 57 -19.11 2.35 7.17
CA THR A 57 -19.51 1.83 5.86
C THR A 57 -18.44 0.89 5.33
N THR A 58 -18.87 -0.28 4.85
CA THR A 58 -18.00 -1.20 4.10
C THR A 58 -17.70 -0.60 2.72
N THR A 59 -16.42 -0.37 2.42
CA THR A 59 -15.97 0.15 1.12
C THR A 59 -15.39 -0.91 0.22
N ASP A 60 -14.84 -1.98 0.81
CA ASP A 60 -14.34 -3.14 0.08
C ASP A 60 -14.76 -4.41 0.82
N ARG A 61 -15.23 -5.40 0.10
CA ARG A 61 -15.50 -6.73 0.62
C ARG A 61 -15.37 -7.74 -0.51
N THR A 62 -14.53 -8.75 -0.33
CA THR A 62 -14.38 -9.84 -1.29
C THR A 62 -15.74 -10.50 -1.53
N THR A 63 -16.16 -10.55 -2.79
CA THR A 63 -17.40 -11.23 -3.17
C THR A 63 -17.19 -12.75 -3.13
N VAL A 64 -18.12 -13.46 -2.50
CA VAL A 64 -18.07 -14.93 -2.42
C VAL A 64 -18.62 -15.54 -3.71
N THR A 65 -17.73 -15.73 -4.68
CA THR A 65 -18.04 -16.35 -5.99
C THR A 65 -17.02 -17.43 -6.33
N ALA A 66 -17.48 -18.46 -7.05
CA ALA A 66 -16.60 -19.51 -7.54
C ALA A 66 -15.62 -18.95 -8.60
N TRP A 67 -14.38 -19.42 -8.57
CA TRP A 67 -13.38 -19.03 -9.57
C TRP A 67 -13.66 -19.67 -10.92
N GLU A 68 -13.58 -18.89 -11.99
CA GLU A 68 -13.72 -19.43 -13.35
C GLU A 68 -12.39 -19.90 -13.91
N ARG A 69 -11.31 -19.16 -13.62
CA ARG A 69 -9.97 -19.39 -14.16
C ARG A 69 -8.92 -19.28 -13.07
N LEU A 70 -7.85 -20.05 -13.23
CA LEU A 70 -6.64 -20.03 -12.41
C LEU A 70 -5.41 -19.99 -13.32
N SER A 71 -4.32 -19.38 -12.85
CA SER A 71 -3.05 -19.35 -13.58
C SER A 71 -2.52 -20.77 -13.84
N THR A 72 -1.84 -20.97 -14.96
CA THR A 72 -1.15 -22.24 -15.23
C THR A 72 -0.02 -22.46 -14.21
N GLY A 73 0.12 -23.68 -13.70
CA GLY A 73 1.08 -24.03 -12.64
C GLY A 73 0.47 -24.15 -11.25
N VAL A 74 -0.75 -23.63 -11.04
CA VAL A 74 -1.53 -23.89 -9.83
C VAL A 74 -1.84 -25.39 -9.73
N GLY A 75 -1.42 -26.01 -8.61
CA GLY A 75 -1.60 -27.45 -8.33
C GLY A 75 -0.38 -28.15 -7.73
N LYS A 76 0.82 -27.53 -7.77
CA LYS A 76 2.03 -28.06 -7.11
C LYS A 76 2.11 -27.70 -5.63
N ASP A 77 1.59 -26.52 -5.30
CA ASP A 77 1.56 -25.97 -3.95
C ASP A 77 0.11 -25.85 -3.46
N PRO A 78 -0.10 -25.80 -2.13
CA PRO A 78 -1.43 -25.55 -1.56
C PRO A 78 -2.09 -24.32 -2.17
N LEU A 79 -3.36 -24.46 -2.56
CA LEU A 79 -4.12 -23.42 -3.23
C LEU A 79 -4.43 -22.28 -2.25
N GLY A 80 -3.93 -21.08 -2.54
CA GLY A 80 -4.17 -19.89 -1.73
C GLY A 80 -5.57 -19.31 -1.95
N VAL A 81 -6.20 -18.83 -0.87
CA VAL A 81 -7.46 -18.06 -0.92
C VAL A 81 -7.27 -16.78 -0.13
N GLU A 82 -7.67 -15.66 -0.72
CA GLU A 82 -7.60 -14.35 -0.07
C GLU A 82 -8.99 -13.76 0.07
N PHE A 83 -9.26 -13.18 1.24
CA PHE A 83 -10.46 -12.43 1.55
C PHE A 83 -10.07 -11.08 2.14
N ARG A 84 -10.74 -10.02 1.69
CA ARG A 84 -10.55 -8.66 2.17
C ARG A 84 -11.88 -8.07 2.62
N LEU A 85 -11.83 -7.30 3.70
CA LEU A 85 -12.87 -6.39 4.15
C LEU A 85 -12.20 -5.06 4.48
N GLU A 86 -12.77 -3.96 4.01
CA GLU A 86 -12.42 -2.61 4.43
C GLU A 86 -13.68 -1.86 4.84
N ALA A 87 -13.62 -1.21 5.99
CA ALA A 87 -14.68 -0.36 6.49
C ALA A 87 -14.10 0.96 7.01
N LEU A 88 -14.86 2.02 6.87
CA LEU A 88 -14.46 3.36 7.30
C LEU A 88 -15.59 4.15 7.95
N ASP A 89 -15.16 5.10 8.78
CA ASP A 89 -15.97 6.18 9.32
C ASP A 89 -15.90 7.38 8.37
N ALA A 90 -16.83 7.43 7.41
CA ALA A 90 -16.81 8.44 6.35
C ALA A 90 -16.98 9.86 6.92
N GLU A 91 -17.80 10.01 7.96
CA GLU A 91 -18.06 11.30 8.59
C GLU A 91 -16.81 11.83 9.30
N LYS A 92 -16.13 10.98 10.08
CA LYS A 92 -14.90 11.34 10.78
C LYS A 92 -13.76 11.64 9.82
N ILE A 93 -13.66 10.90 8.71
CA ILE A 93 -12.69 11.20 7.64
C ILE A 93 -12.98 12.56 7.01
N ALA A 94 -14.24 12.82 6.63
CA ALA A 94 -14.62 14.10 6.03
C ALA A 94 -14.40 15.29 6.97
N GLU A 95 -14.67 15.12 8.28
CA GLU A 95 -14.40 16.15 9.29
C GLU A 95 -12.89 16.47 9.39
N ALA A 96 -12.05 15.43 9.40
CA ALA A 96 -10.60 15.59 9.41
C ALA A 96 -10.08 16.29 8.15
N GLU A 97 -10.59 15.91 6.97
CA GLU A 97 -10.24 16.56 5.70
C GLU A 97 -10.65 18.04 5.66
N GLN A 98 -11.83 18.37 6.19
CA GLN A 98 -12.28 19.75 6.30
C GLN A 98 -11.40 20.57 7.24
N LYS A 99 -11.04 20.02 8.40
CA LYS A 99 -10.10 20.66 9.34
C LYS A 99 -8.71 20.81 8.72
N GLY A 100 -8.23 19.80 8.02
CA GLY A 100 -6.94 19.82 7.32
C GLY A 100 -6.89 20.90 6.22
N SER A 101 -7.96 21.04 5.45
CA SER A 101 -8.07 22.09 4.43
C SER A 101 -7.96 23.49 5.04
N LYS A 102 -8.62 23.73 6.18
CA LYS A 102 -8.50 25.01 6.92
C LYS A 102 -7.08 25.27 7.42
N ILE A 103 -6.37 24.24 7.89
CA ILE A 103 -4.97 24.36 8.32
C ILE A 103 -4.08 24.78 7.16
N VAL A 104 -4.27 24.19 5.98
CA VAL A 104 -3.53 24.57 4.77
C VAL A 104 -3.78 26.04 4.41
N GLU A 105 -5.04 26.47 4.43
CA GLU A 105 -5.42 27.87 4.19
C GLU A 105 -4.80 28.82 5.23
N GLU A 106 -4.87 28.47 6.52
CA GLU A 106 -4.31 29.28 7.61
C GLU A 106 -2.79 29.44 7.48
N VAL A 107 -2.05 28.37 7.18
CA VAL A 107 -0.60 28.43 6.99
C VAL A 107 -0.25 29.25 5.75
N ALA A 108 -0.99 29.07 4.65
CA ALA A 108 -0.79 29.85 3.43
C ALA A 108 -1.05 31.36 3.67
N LEU A 109 -2.12 31.71 4.39
CA LEU A 109 -2.44 33.09 4.74
C LEU A 109 -1.40 33.70 5.69
N ALA A 110 -0.97 32.95 6.72
CA ALA A 110 0.01 33.42 7.70
C ALA A 110 1.40 33.68 7.07
N ARG A 111 1.73 32.95 5.99
CA ARG A 111 3.05 33.00 5.33
C ARG A 111 3.04 33.70 3.97
N GLY A 112 1.88 34.15 3.48
CA GLY A 112 1.74 34.69 2.12
C GLY A 112 2.64 35.90 1.84
N ASP A 113 2.74 36.84 2.77
CA ASP A 113 3.63 38.01 2.63
C ASP A 113 5.11 37.63 2.65
N GLU A 114 5.50 36.67 3.50
CA GLU A 114 6.87 36.15 3.60
C GLU A 114 7.25 35.37 2.33
N GLN A 115 6.35 34.54 1.80
CA GLN A 115 6.50 33.84 0.53
C GLN A 115 6.68 34.81 -0.62
N LYS A 116 5.80 35.82 -0.73
CA LYS A 116 5.88 36.81 -1.81
C LYS A 116 7.20 37.57 -1.78
N ARG A 117 7.61 38.06 -0.60
CA ARG A 117 8.89 38.78 -0.44
C ARG A 117 10.08 37.89 -0.78
N THR A 118 10.06 36.64 -0.34
CA THR A 118 11.14 35.68 -0.62
C THR A 118 11.20 35.36 -2.10
N ALA A 119 10.06 35.08 -2.74
CA ALA A 119 9.98 34.82 -4.18
C ALA A 119 10.49 36.00 -5.01
N ASP A 120 10.08 37.23 -4.68
CA ASP A 120 10.55 38.45 -5.35
C ASP A 120 12.07 38.64 -5.19
N ALA A 121 12.63 38.31 -4.02
CA ALA A 121 14.06 38.41 -3.74
C ALA A 121 14.87 37.35 -4.50
N VAL A 122 14.40 36.10 -4.52
CA VAL A 122 15.02 35.00 -5.27
C VAL A 122 14.99 35.30 -6.76
N GLN A 123 13.85 35.73 -7.32
CA GLN A 123 13.72 36.07 -8.73
C GLN A 123 14.73 37.15 -9.14
N LYS A 124 14.81 38.25 -8.38
CA LYS A 124 15.77 39.34 -8.65
C LYS A 124 17.22 38.86 -8.60
N SER A 125 17.55 37.96 -7.67
CA SER A 125 18.90 37.41 -7.54
C SER A 125 19.26 36.51 -8.72
N LEU A 126 18.34 35.62 -9.10
CA LEU A 126 18.51 34.72 -10.24
C LEU A 126 18.63 35.49 -11.56
N ASP A 127 17.79 36.51 -11.80
CA ASP A 127 17.88 37.36 -13.01
C ASP A 127 19.25 38.04 -13.13
N ALA A 128 19.83 38.48 -12.01
CA ALA A 128 21.15 39.09 -11.98
C ALA A 128 22.28 38.06 -12.22
N LEU A 129 22.12 36.84 -11.72
CA LEU A 129 23.08 35.75 -11.89
C LEU A 129 23.05 35.17 -13.31
N THR A 130 21.87 35.06 -13.94
CA THR A 130 21.72 34.60 -15.32
C THR A 130 22.52 35.48 -16.29
N LYS A 131 22.44 36.81 -16.15
CA LYS A 131 23.24 37.74 -16.97
C LYS A 131 24.75 37.51 -16.81
N LYS A 132 25.22 37.27 -15.58
CA LYS A 132 26.64 36.97 -15.31
C LYS A 132 27.05 35.61 -15.88
N MET A 133 26.16 34.62 -15.86
CA MET A 133 26.41 33.31 -16.47
C MET A 133 26.52 33.41 -17.98
N GLU A 134 25.64 34.17 -18.65
CA GLU A 134 25.72 34.41 -20.10
C GLU A 134 27.08 35.01 -20.50
N GLU A 135 27.58 35.99 -19.73
CA GLU A 135 28.91 36.57 -19.95
C GLU A 135 30.05 35.58 -19.72
N ALA A 136 29.96 34.72 -18.70
CA ALA A 136 30.96 33.70 -18.41
C ALA A 136 30.98 32.60 -19.48
N ILE A 137 29.81 32.17 -19.97
CA ILE A 137 29.65 31.22 -21.07
C ILE A 137 30.28 31.77 -22.35
N ALA A 138 29.99 33.04 -22.70
CA ALA A 138 30.56 33.69 -23.88
C ALA A 138 32.10 33.75 -23.84
N LYS A 139 32.70 33.75 -22.65
CA LYS A 139 34.16 33.76 -22.43
C LYS A 139 34.76 32.37 -22.23
N GLY A 140 33.95 31.32 -22.14
CA GLY A 140 34.41 29.97 -21.82
C GLY A 140 35.00 29.82 -20.41
N ASP A 141 34.63 30.71 -19.47
CA ASP A 141 35.20 30.74 -18.11
C ASP A 141 34.48 29.75 -17.19
N THR A 142 34.98 28.52 -17.19
CA THR A 142 34.41 27.42 -16.40
C THR A 142 34.49 27.65 -14.89
N ALA A 143 35.53 28.33 -14.40
CA ALA A 143 35.66 28.66 -12.99
C ALA A 143 34.61 29.70 -12.55
N ALA A 144 34.35 30.71 -13.39
CA ALA A 144 33.30 31.68 -13.14
C ALA A 144 31.91 31.04 -13.17
N MET A 145 31.66 30.10 -14.09
CA MET A 145 30.38 29.36 -14.16
C MET A 145 30.12 28.55 -12.88
N GLU A 146 31.11 27.80 -12.37
CA GLU A 146 30.94 27.02 -11.14
C GLU A 146 30.66 27.93 -9.93
N ARG A 147 31.37 29.06 -9.82
CA ARG A 147 31.12 30.05 -8.76
C ARG A 147 29.70 30.61 -8.83
N LEU A 148 29.23 30.97 -10.02
CA LEU A 148 27.89 31.53 -10.22
C LEU A 148 26.78 30.50 -9.94
N ALA A 149 27.02 29.22 -10.21
CA ALA A 149 26.08 28.15 -9.86
C ALA A 149 25.91 28.05 -8.33
N LYS A 150 27.00 28.10 -7.56
CA LYS A 150 26.94 28.13 -6.08
C LYS A 150 26.24 29.39 -5.56
N GLU A 151 26.43 30.53 -6.21
CA GLU A 151 25.69 31.76 -5.87
C GLU A 151 24.19 31.63 -6.16
N ALA A 152 23.79 30.93 -7.22
CA ALA A 152 22.40 30.66 -7.53
C ALA A 152 21.74 29.71 -6.51
N GLU A 153 22.45 28.67 -6.07
CA GLU A 153 22.01 27.80 -4.97
C GLU A 153 21.83 28.60 -3.67
N ALA A 154 22.82 29.43 -3.31
CA ALA A 154 22.74 30.28 -2.14
C ALA A 154 21.59 31.30 -2.23
N ALA A 155 21.29 31.81 -3.42
CA ALA A 155 20.16 32.70 -3.66
C ALA A 155 18.81 31.99 -3.49
N ALA A 156 18.70 30.70 -3.82
CA ALA A 156 17.48 29.91 -3.67
C ALA A 156 17.28 29.36 -2.24
N ALA A 157 18.35 29.24 -1.45
CA ALA A 157 18.31 28.67 -0.09
C ALA A 157 17.25 29.26 0.84
N PRO A 158 16.97 30.58 0.85
CA PRO A 158 15.89 31.15 1.67
C PRO A 158 14.49 30.64 1.28
N ALA A 159 14.23 30.46 -0.02
CA ALA A 159 12.95 29.92 -0.49
C ALA A 159 12.78 28.44 -0.10
N GLN A 160 13.86 27.66 -0.21
CA GLN A 160 13.85 26.27 0.26
C GLN A 160 13.62 26.18 1.77
N SER A 161 14.34 26.96 2.56
CA SER A 161 14.18 27.02 4.03
C SER A 161 12.76 27.41 4.44
N LEU A 162 12.16 28.39 3.75
CA LEU A 162 10.76 28.77 3.96
C LEU A 162 9.82 27.61 3.63
N GLY A 163 10.02 26.94 2.49
CA GLY A 163 9.26 25.76 2.09
C GLY A 163 9.34 24.62 3.10
N ASP A 164 10.54 24.31 3.59
CA ASP A 164 10.78 23.27 4.60
C ASP A 164 10.11 23.62 5.93
N SER A 165 10.20 24.88 6.37
CA SER A 165 9.53 25.37 7.57
C SER A 165 8.00 25.27 7.45
N MET A 166 7.44 25.65 6.29
CA MET A 166 6.01 25.55 6.05
C MET A 166 5.55 24.10 6.01
N ASN A 167 6.29 23.22 5.33
CA ASN A 167 5.98 21.80 5.27
C ASN A 167 6.04 21.15 6.66
N LYS A 168 7.02 21.52 7.49
CA LYS A 168 7.10 21.09 8.88
C LYS A 168 5.90 21.56 9.69
N GLU A 169 5.54 22.83 9.61
CA GLU A 169 4.38 23.40 10.30
C GLU A 169 3.07 22.71 9.86
N LEU A 170 2.90 22.50 8.56
CA LEU A 170 1.78 21.76 8.00
C LEU A 170 1.74 20.33 8.54
N LYS A 171 2.85 19.59 8.48
CA LYS A 171 2.92 18.21 8.98
C LYS A 171 2.53 18.13 10.45
N GLU A 172 3.06 19.02 11.29
CA GLU A 172 2.73 19.07 12.72
C GLU A 172 1.24 19.37 12.98
N LYS A 173 0.66 20.35 12.29
CA LYS A 173 -0.75 20.71 12.45
C LYS A 173 -1.70 19.65 11.86
N MET A 174 -1.36 19.09 10.70
CA MET A 174 -2.15 18.03 10.04
C MET A 174 -2.20 16.75 10.88
N GLN A 175 -1.13 16.42 11.59
CA GLN A 175 -1.13 15.28 12.52
C GLN A 175 -2.15 15.43 13.66
N ALA A 176 -2.40 16.67 14.11
CA ALA A 176 -3.37 16.93 15.18
C ALA A 176 -4.83 16.74 14.75
N VAL A 177 -5.11 16.78 13.44
CA VAL A 177 -6.48 16.63 12.89
C VAL A 177 -6.66 15.34 12.09
N LYS A 178 -5.65 14.48 12.02
CA LYS A 178 -5.74 13.16 11.35
C LYS A 178 -6.95 12.39 11.90
N ALA A 179 -7.73 11.77 11.01
CA ALA A 179 -8.82 10.88 11.36
C ALA A 179 -8.29 9.57 11.97
N ARG A 180 -7.82 9.64 13.22
CA ARG A 180 -7.40 8.48 14.02
C ARG A 180 -8.57 7.53 14.22
N ASP A 181 -8.34 6.23 14.23
CA ASP A 181 -9.38 5.21 14.46
C ASP A 181 -10.64 5.44 13.61
N ALA A 182 -10.46 5.57 12.29
CA ALA A 182 -11.53 5.83 11.33
C ALA A 182 -11.54 4.81 10.18
N ARG A 183 -10.61 3.85 10.19
CA ARG A 183 -10.49 2.80 9.18
C ARG A 183 -10.13 1.47 9.82
N LEU A 184 -10.68 0.40 9.25
CA LEU A 184 -10.43 -0.96 9.65
C LEU A 184 -10.35 -1.80 8.38
N GLN A 185 -9.25 -2.54 8.24
CA GLN A 185 -9.08 -3.48 7.15
C GLN A 185 -8.74 -4.86 7.70
N ALA A 186 -9.52 -5.86 7.32
CA ALA A 186 -9.21 -7.26 7.57
C ALA A 186 -8.79 -7.93 6.25
N PHE A 187 -7.63 -8.59 6.28
CA PHE A 187 -7.11 -9.37 5.18
C PHE A 187 -6.80 -10.78 5.68
N LEU A 188 -7.55 -11.75 5.18
CA LEU A 188 -7.46 -13.15 5.58
C LEU A 188 -6.90 -13.93 4.40
N ARG A 189 -5.84 -14.71 4.65
CA ARG A 189 -5.18 -15.51 3.62
C ARG A 189 -5.04 -16.95 4.08
N VAL A 190 -5.80 -17.84 3.45
CA VAL A 190 -5.64 -19.29 3.61
C VAL A 190 -4.52 -19.76 2.72
N ASN A 191 -3.72 -20.69 3.24
CA ASN A 191 -2.50 -21.17 2.61
C ASN A 191 -1.57 -20.00 2.26
N ALA A 192 -1.30 -19.16 3.26
CA ALA A 192 -0.35 -18.08 3.18
C ALA A 192 1.10 -18.60 3.19
N TRP A 193 1.97 -17.83 2.55
CA TRP A 193 3.41 -18.06 2.49
C TRP A 193 4.11 -17.44 3.70
N ASP A 194 5.45 -17.50 3.68
CA ASP A 194 6.31 -16.88 4.67
C ASP A 194 5.89 -15.42 4.95
N THR A 195 5.78 -15.11 6.24
CA THR A 195 5.40 -13.78 6.72
C THR A 195 6.47 -13.30 7.70
N PRO A 196 7.30 -12.33 7.31
CA PRO A 196 8.24 -11.70 8.23
C PRO A 196 7.47 -11.07 9.39
N VAL A 197 7.98 -11.26 10.61
CA VAL A 197 7.46 -10.63 11.83
C VAL A 197 8.50 -9.70 12.46
N ALA A 198 9.57 -9.37 11.73
CA ALA A 198 10.51 -8.33 12.13
C ALA A 198 9.80 -6.98 12.28
N GLY A 199 10.03 -6.31 13.43
CA GLY A 199 9.34 -5.05 13.76
C GLY A 199 7.95 -5.24 14.37
N PHE A 200 7.47 -6.48 14.52
CA PHE A 200 6.28 -6.78 15.30
C PHE A 200 6.63 -7.16 16.74
N THR A 201 5.78 -6.77 17.66
CA THR A 201 5.82 -7.19 19.06
C THR A 201 4.87 -8.37 19.25
N ALA A 202 5.37 -9.47 19.84
CA ALA A 202 4.50 -10.57 20.25
C ALA A 202 3.56 -10.11 21.36
N GLU A 203 2.29 -10.47 21.23
CA GLU A 203 1.21 -10.06 22.13
C GLU A 203 0.48 -11.28 22.67
N GLY A 204 -0.47 -11.08 23.58
CA GLY A 204 -1.32 -12.17 24.08
C GLY A 204 -2.05 -12.88 22.93
N PRO A 205 -2.23 -14.20 22.96
CA PRO A 205 -2.86 -14.94 21.88
C PRO A 205 -4.29 -14.46 21.61
N VAL A 206 -4.75 -14.56 20.36
CA VAL A 206 -6.16 -14.37 19.98
C VAL A 206 -6.76 -15.74 19.77
N ALA A 207 -7.79 -16.11 20.54
CA ALA A 207 -8.42 -17.43 20.48
C ALA A 207 -7.40 -18.61 20.55
N GLY A 208 -6.32 -18.44 21.30
CA GLY A 208 -5.26 -19.45 21.43
C GLY A 208 -4.23 -19.46 20.29
N HIS A 209 -4.35 -18.58 19.29
CA HIS A 209 -3.40 -18.44 18.20
C HIS A 209 -2.34 -17.36 18.49
N PRO A 210 -1.06 -17.58 18.09
CA PRO A 210 -0.04 -16.55 18.17
C PRO A 210 -0.47 -15.26 17.48
N ALA A 211 -0.28 -14.14 18.18
CA ALA A 211 -0.67 -12.82 17.72
C ALA A 211 0.48 -11.82 17.89
N PHE A 212 0.58 -10.90 16.95
CA PHE A 212 1.64 -9.90 16.88
C PHE A 212 1.06 -8.54 16.51
N TRP A 213 1.59 -7.47 17.09
CA TRP A 213 1.21 -6.08 16.78
C TRP A 213 2.41 -5.29 16.28
N GLN A 214 2.20 -4.49 15.23
CA GLN A 214 3.11 -3.45 14.81
C GLN A 214 2.38 -2.11 14.80
N GLU A 215 2.93 -1.15 15.54
CA GLU A 215 2.52 0.25 15.47
C GLU A 215 3.22 0.92 14.28
N ASN A 216 2.48 1.68 13.47
CA ASN A 216 3.07 2.55 12.47
C ASN A 216 3.70 3.77 13.16
N PRO A 217 4.84 4.27 12.67
CA PRO A 217 5.44 5.46 13.25
C PRO A 217 4.47 6.66 13.13
N PRO A 218 4.58 7.67 14.03
CA PRO A 218 3.66 8.81 14.02
C PRO A 218 3.58 9.55 12.69
N ASP A 219 4.65 9.53 11.91
CA ASP A 219 4.76 10.18 10.61
C ASP A 219 4.44 9.29 9.40
N HIS A 220 3.94 8.08 9.64
CA HIS A 220 3.46 7.20 8.58
C HIS A 220 2.36 7.86 7.77
N GLU A 221 2.56 7.92 6.45
CA GLU A 221 1.64 8.54 5.49
C GLU A 221 0.37 7.71 5.23
N GLY A 222 0.34 6.44 5.65
CA GLY A 222 -0.84 5.60 5.48
C GLY A 222 -1.95 5.85 6.51
N ASP A 223 -3.12 5.31 6.18
CA ASP A 223 -4.39 5.61 6.85
C ASP A 223 -4.67 4.75 8.11
N TYR A 224 -3.75 3.87 8.48
CA TYR A 224 -3.88 2.97 9.63
C TYR A 224 -2.84 3.27 10.70
N GLU A 225 -3.19 3.10 11.98
CA GLU A 225 -2.28 3.30 13.11
C GLU A 225 -1.33 2.13 13.31
N GLY A 226 -1.75 0.92 12.95
CA GLY A 226 -0.88 -0.23 12.96
C GLY A 226 -1.57 -1.45 12.36
N GLU A 227 -0.96 -2.61 12.55
CA GLU A 227 -1.52 -3.87 12.11
C GLU A 227 -1.25 -5.02 13.09
N TRP A 228 -2.28 -5.84 13.27
CA TRP A 228 -2.22 -7.13 13.92
C TRP A 228 -1.98 -8.23 12.89
N LEU A 229 -1.18 -9.23 13.28
CA LEU A 229 -1.06 -10.51 12.59
C LEU A 229 -1.45 -11.64 13.55
N VAL A 230 -2.33 -12.54 13.11
CA VAL A 230 -2.72 -13.74 13.85
C VAL A 230 -2.53 -14.96 12.96
N PHE A 231 -1.88 -15.99 13.50
CA PHE A 231 -1.42 -17.16 12.76
C PHE A 231 -2.17 -18.42 13.22
N ALA A 232 -3.10 -18.93 12.41
CA ALA A 232 -3.86 -20.15 12.69
C ALA A 232 -3.46 -21.31 11.75
N GLY A 233 -3.66 -22.55 12.20
CA GLY A 233 -3.24 -23.74 11.47
C GLY A 233 -1.73 -24.05 11.57
N ALA A 234 -1.16 -24.57 10.49
CA ALA A 234 0.20 -25.11 10.44
C ALA A 234 1.26 -24.01 10.18
N TRP A 235 1.79 -23.45 11.26
CA TRP A 235 2.87 -22.45 11.24
C TRP A 235 4.05 -22.86 12.12
N LYS A 236 5.26 -22.41 11.76
CA LYS A 236 6.47 -22.48 12.57
C LYS A 236 7.21 -21.15 12.54
N GLY A 237 7.73 -20.71 13.68
CA GLY A 237 8.67 -19.59 13.72
C GLY A 237 10.07 -20.06 13.34
N ILE A 238 10.71 -19.37 12.40
CA ILE A 238 12.11 -19.58 12.03
C ILE A 238 12.85 -18.25 11.95
N ASP A 239 14.17 -18.31 12.02
CA ASP A 239 15.03 -17.20 11.61
C ASP A 239 15.45 -17.45 10.15
N GLN A 240 15.11 -16.52 9.26
CA GLN A 240 15.47 -16.58 7.85
C GLN A 240 16.44 -15.43 7.55
N ASP A 241 17.73 -15.77 7.45
CA ASP A 241 18.81 -14.82 7.19
C ASP A 241 18.83 -13.61 8.14
N GLY A 242 18.60 -13.86 9.44
CA GLY A 242 18.53 -12.82 10.48
C GLY A 242 17.18 -12.10 10.59
N THR A 243 16.16 -12.57 9.85
CA THR A 243 14.80 -12.02 9.89
C THR A 243 13.84 -13.03 10.53
N PRO A 244 13.31 -12.76 11.73
CA PRO A 244 12.26 -13.56 12.33
C PRO A 244 11.05 -13.68 11.40
N THR A 245 10.67 -14.90 11.07
CA THR A 245 9.66 -15.20 10.04
C THR A 245 8.74 -16.32 10.50
N MET A 246 7.45 -16.15 10.29
CA MET A 246 6.47 -17.23 10.41
C MET A 246 6.38 -17.94 9.07
N THR A 247 6.82 -19.20 9.05
CA THR A 247 6.85 -20.05 7.87
C THR A 247 5.76 -21.12 7.95
N PRO A 248 5.03 -21.39 6.86
CA PRO A 248 4.04 -22.44 6.84
C PRO A 248 4.67 -23.84 6.97
N ALA A 249 4.07 -24.71 7.79
CA ALA A 249 4.50 -26.09 7.96
C ALA A 249 3.71 -27.02 7.02
N TRP A 250 3.95 -26.89 5.71
CA TRP A 250 3.19 -27.61 4.68
C TRP A 250 3.29 -29.14 4.78
N ASN A 251 2.14 -29.79 4.62
CA ASN A 251 2.02 -31.19 4.25
C ASN A 251 1.68 -31.29 2.76
N LEU A 252 2.71 -31.49 1.93
CA LEU A 252 2.58 -31.59 0.47
C LEU A 252 2.00 -32.94 0.00
N ALA A 253 1.75 -33.90 0.92
CA ALA A 253 1.04 -35.13 0.58
C ALA A 253 -0.48 -34.95 0.55
N LEU A 254 -1.01 -33.84 1.09
CA LEU A 254 -2.43 -33.51 1.02
C LEU A 254 -2.78 -32.93 -0.36
N PRO A 255 -4.04 -33.08 -0.82
CA PRO A 255 -4.51 -32.40 -2.02
C PRO A 255 -4.25 -30.89 -1.95
N HIS A 256 -3.87 -30.25 -3.06
CA HIS A 256 -3.59 -28.81 -3.07
C HIS A 256 -4.82 -27.98 -2.68
N THR A 257 -6.04 -28.49 -2.86
CA THR A 257 -7.31 -27.94 -2.38
C THR A 257 -7.57 -28.22 -0.89
N THR A 258 -6.53 -28.23 -0.05
CA THR A 258 -6.63 -28.42 1.39
C THR A 258 -6.13 -27.17 2.09
N ALA A 259 -6.95 -26.58 2.98
CA ALA A 259 -6.51 -25.49 3.84
C ALA A 259 -5.61 -26.05 4.94
N GLN A 260 -4.40 -25.50 5.08
CA GLN A 260 -3.41 -25.96 6.06
C GLN A 260 -3.05 -24.88 7.06
N ASN A 261 -3.11 -23.61 6.64
CA ASN A 261 -2.89 -22.46 7.51
C ASN A 261 -3.78 -21.28 7.13
N LEU A 262 -3.86 -20.32 8.04
CA LEU A 262 -4.50 -19.02 7.85
C LEU A 262 -3.62 -17.94 8.48
N LEU A 263 -3.38 -16.89 7.72
CA LEU A 263 -2.91 -15.60 8.22
C LEU A 263 -4.11 -14.65 8.28
N VAL A 264 -4.38 -14.08 9.45
CA VAL A 264 -5.33 -12.99 9.63
C VAL A 264 -4.53 -11.71 9.90
N ARG A 265 -4.65 -10.73 9.02
CA ARG A 265 -4.08 -9.39 9.22
C ARG A 265 -5.21 -8.39 9.42
N VAL A 266 -5.18 -7.63 10.52
CA VAL A 266 -6.16 -6.57 10.78
C VAL A 266 -5.44 -5.26 11.02
N ARG A 267 -5.72 -4.27 10.17
CA ARG A 267 -5.15 -2.91 10.23
C ARG A 267 -6.18 -1.94 10.80
N GLY A 268 -5.73 -1.01 11.63
CA GLY A 268 -6.59 -0.02 12.29
C GLY A 268 -5.99 0.42 13.62
N ASP A 269 -6.84 1.00 14.48
CA ASP A 269 -6.50 1.27 15.87
C ASP A 269 -6.19 -0.03 16.62
N LYS A 270 -5.19 0.00 17.51
CA LYS A 270 -4.74 -1.19 18.25
C LYS A 270 -5.88 -1.88 19.00
N THR A 271 -6.67 -1.12 19.75
CA THR A 271 -7.75 -1.64 20.60
C THR A 271 -8.93 -2.09 19.75
N ARG A 272 -9.34 -1.31 18.75
CA ARG A 272 -10.45 -1.70 17.87
C ARG A 272 -10.13 -2.94 17.03
N ALA A 273 -8.94 -2.98 16.43
CA ALA A 273 -8.51 -4.13 15.65
C ALA A 273 -8.38 -5.39 16.52
N ARG A 274 -7.92 -5.25 17.77
CA ARG A 274 -7.88 -6.35 18.74
C ARG A 274 -9.28 -6.87 19.07
N ALA A 275 -10.22 -5.98 19.38
CA ALA A 275 -11.61 -6.35 19.67
C ALA A 275 -12.28 -7.02 18.46
N PHE A 276 -12.01 -6.52 17.25
CA PHE A 276 -12.48 -7.13 16.01
C PHE A 276 -11.96 -8.57 15.85
N LEU A 277 -10.66 -8.78 16.07
CA LEU A 277 -10.05 -10.11 16.06
C LEU A 277 -10.68 -11.03 17.11
N GLU A 278 -10.90 -10.57 18.33
CA GLU A 278 -11.49 -11.38 19.41
C GLU A 278 -12.96 -11.75 19.15
N ALA A 279 -13.68 -10.93 18.37
CA ALA A 279 -15.08 -11.17 18.00
C ALA A 279 -15.24 -12.09 16.77
N MET A 280 -14.16 -12.45 16.08
CA MET A 280 -14.23 -13.39 14.95
C MET A 280 -14.67 -14.79 15.41
N GLN A 281 -15.38 -15.51 14.54
CA GLN A 281 -15.82 -16.89 14.80
C GLN A 281 -14.68 -17.89 14.55
N TRP A 282 -13.70 -17.92 15.47
CA TRP A 282 -12.49 -18.72 15.32
C TRP A 282 -12.74 -20.23 15.23
N GLU A 283 -13.75 -20.77 15.91
CA GLU A 283 -14.09 -22.21 15.83
C GLU A 283 -14.38 -22.64 14.37
N GLY A 284 -15.10 -21.80 13.61
CA GLY A 284 -15.38 -22.07 12.21
C GLY A 284 -14.14 -21.96 11.31
N LEU A 285 -13.19 -21.09 11.66
CA LEU A 285 -11.90 -20.96 10.97
C LEU A 285 -10.98 -22.13 11.29
N ASP A 286 -10.94 -22.58 12.54
CA ASP A 286 -10.17 -23.75 12.96
C ASP A 286 -10.66 -25.02 12.30
N GLY A 287 -11.98 -25.14 12.08
CA GLY A 287 -12.59 -26.23 11.32
C GLY A 287 -12.18 -26.31 9.85
N LEU A 288 -11.43 -25.33 9.32
CA LEU A 288 -10.86 -25.40 7.97
C LEU A 288 -9.68 -26.37 7.88
N PHE A 289 -8.94 -26.59 8.97
CA PHE A 289 -7.70 -27.34 8.95
C PHE A 289 -7.93 -28.82 9.29
N PRO A 290 -7.35 -29.77 8.53
CA PRO A 290 -7.47 -31.18 8.86
C PRO A 290 -6.67 -31.53 10.11
N GLY A 291 -7.26 -32.29 11.03
CA GLY A 291 -6.54 -32.97 12.12
C GLY A 291 -6.19 -32.12 13.35
N ARG A 292 -7.01 -31.12 13.68
CA ARG A 292 -7.09 -30.57 15.04
C ARG A 292 -8.16 -31.29 15.85
#